data_AF-A0A841ARS0-F1
#
_entry.id   AF-A0A841ARS0-F1
#
_cell.length_a   1.000
_cell.length_b   1.000
_cell.length_c   1.000
_cell.angle_alpha   90.00
_cell.angle_beta   90.00
_cell.angle_gamma   90.00
#
_symmetry.space_group_name_H-M   'P 1'
#
loop_
_entity.id
_entity.type
_entity.pdbx_description
1 polymer ?
#
loop_
_entity_poly.entity_id
_entity_poly.type
_entity_poly.pdbx_seq_one_letter_code
_entity_poly.pdbx_strand_id
1 'polypeptide(L)'
;MPIFEQSTISAVLDHMNNDHPEDNLLIVRAFATKDASNAVMTDLDELGGTWSYEAGDAAAELTVPWGAGEISERGEIRREIVALYDIACERLDVTPRPH
;
A
#
# COMPACT_ATOMS: atom_id res chain seq x y z
N MET A 1 7.18 19.81 -8.38
CA MET A 1 5.83 19.80 -7.76
C MET A 1 5.42 18.35 -7.70
N PRO A 2 4.78 17.88 -6.61
CA PRO A 2 4.27 16.51 -6.58
C PRO A 2 3.32 16.32 -7.77
N ILE A 3 3.40 15.16 -8.43
CA ILE A 3 2.59 14.90 -9.63
C ILE A 3 1.10 14.82 -9.26
N PHE A 4 0.80 14.35 -8.05
CA PHE A 4 -0.55 14.25 -7.53
C PHE A 4 -0.90 15.42 -6.61
N GLU A 5 -2.11 15.94 -6.79
CA GLU A 5 -2.71 16.93 -5.87
C GLU A 5 -2.88 16.32 -4.48
N GLN A 6 -2.66 17.13 -3.43
CA GLN A 6 -2.76 16.66 -2.05
C GLN A 6 -4.14 16.08 -1.71
N SER A 7 -5.21 16.62 -2.30
CA SER A 7 -6.57 16.11 -2.14
C SER A 7 -6.77 14.71 -2.75
N THR A 8 -6.02 14.40 -3.81
CA THR A 8 -6.01 13.04 -4.40
C THR A 8 -5.30 12.08 -3.47
N ILE A 9 -4.13 12.45 -2.95
CA ILE A 9 -3.38 11.64 -1.98
C ILE A 9 -4.26 11.36 -0.75
N SER A 10 -4.82 12.41 -0.13
CA SER A 10 -5.68 12.25 1.06
C SER A 10 -6.88 11.34 0.80
N ALA A 11 -7.56 11.49 -0.35
CA ALA A 11 -8.70 10.64 -0.69
C ALA A 11 -8.31 9.16 -0.87
N VAL A 12 -7.13 8.90 -1.43
CA VAL A 12 -6.62 7.51 -1.58
C VAL A 12 -6.24 6.95 -0.21
N LEU A 13 -5.54 7.70 0.63
CA LEU A 13 -5.17 7.26 1.97
C LEU A 13 -6.42 6.95 2.82
N ASP A 14 -7.43 7.82 2.79
CA ASP A 14 -8.68 7.60 3.51
C ASP A 14 -9.39 6.33 3.02
N HIS A 15 -9.46 6.12 1.70
CA HIS A 15 -10.06 4.92 1.12
C HIS A 15 -9.30 3.65 1.51
N MET A 16 -7.97 3.64 1.37
CA MET A 16 -7.14 2.50 1.72
C MET A 16 -7.23 2.14 3.19
N ASN A 17 -7.23 3.13 4.08
CA ASN A 17 -7.21 2.90 5.51
C ASN A 17 -8.58 2.54 6.10
N ASN A 18 -9.69 2.95 5.47
CA ASN A 18 -11.04 2.63 5.95
C ASN A 18 -11.66 1.42 5.26
N ASP A 19 -11.51 1.30 3.94
CA ASP A 19 -12.18 0.26 3.15
C ASP A 19 -11.27 -0.96 2.92
N HIS A 20 -9.95 -0.75 2.92
CA HIS A 20 -8.94 -1.78 2.61
C HIS A 20 -7.87 -2.01 3.72
N PRO A 21 -8.20 -1.96 5.03
CA PRO A 21 -7.19 -2.12 6.09
C PRO A 21 -6.51 -3.50 6.07
N GLU A 22 -7.25 -4.55 5.68
CA GLU A 22 -6.70 -5.90 5.52
C GLU A 22 -5.72 -6.00 4.33
N ASP A 23 -5.91 -5.22 3.27
CA ASP A 23 -4.99 -5.22 2.13
C ASP A 23 -3.68 -4.53 2.48
N ASN A 24 -3.75 -3.42 3.23
CA ASN A 24 -2.56 -2.77 3.80
C ASN A 24 -1.74 -3.76 4.64
N LEU A 25 -2.40 -4.56 5.47
CA LEU A 25 -1.73 -5.56 6.31
C LEU A 25 -1.07 -6.65 5.48
N LEU A 26 -1.73 -7.14 4.41
CA LEU A 26 -1.15 -8.15 3.53
C LEU A 26 0.05 -7.59 2.75
N ILE A 27 -0.02 -6.36 2.24
CA ILE A 27 1.10 -5.69 1.58
C ILE A 27 2.29 -5.62 2.55
N VAL A 28 2.12 -5.07 3.76
CA VAL A 28 3.21 -5.00 4.74
C VAL A 28 3.76 -6.39 5.08
N ARG A 29 2.89 -7.39 5.25
CA ARG A 29 3.34 -8.77 5.55
C ARG A 29 4.19 -9.39 4.45
N ALA A 30 3.89 -9.07 3.20
CA ALA A 30 4.59 -9.61 2.05
C ALA A 30 5.89 -8.87 1.68
N PHE A 31 6.00 -7.58 2.04
CA PHE A 31 7.12 -6.72 1.63
C PHE A 31 8.04 -6.28 2.78
N ALA A 32 7.58 -6.34 4.04
CA ALA A 32 8.39 -6.04 5.22
C ALA A 32 8.58 -7.26 6.12
N THR A 33 7.52 -7.68 6.82
CA THR A 33 7.59 -8.79 7.80
C THR A 33 6.25 -9.48 7.98
N LYS A 34 6.24 -10.81 7.93
CA LYS A 34 5.04 -11.64 8.10
C LYS A 34 4.38 -11.47 9.48
N ASP A 35 5.13 -10.99 10.47
CA ASP A 35 4.69 -10.81 11.85
C ASP A 35 3.93 -9.50 12.09
N ALA A 36 3.74 -8.66 11.06
CA ALA A 36 3.00 -7.41 11.22
C ALA A 36 1.56 -7.68 11.72
N SER A 37 1.13 -6.92 12.71
CA SER A 37 -0.21 -7.01 13.32
C SER A 37 -1.16 -5.92 12.85
N ASN A 38 -0.62 -4.79 12.41
CA ASN A 38 -1.37 -3.63 11.94
C ASN A 38 -0.57 -2.91 10.84
N ALA A 39 -1.27 -2.25 9.92
CA ALA A 39 -0.67 -1.46 8.85
C ALA A 39 -1.62 -0.33 8.41
N VAL A 40 -1.06 0.87 8.25
CA VAL A 40 -1.75 2.08 7.80
C VAL A 40 -0.93 2.69 6.68
N MET A 41 -1.55 2.95 5.53
CA MET A 41 -0.90 3.72 4.47
C MET A 41 -0.82 5.18 4.90
N THR A 42 0.38 5.74 4.94
CA THR A 42 0.64 7.09 5.45
C THR A 42 0.93 8.09 4.35
N ASP A 43 1.44 7.65 3.21
CA ASP A 43 1.75 8.51 2.08
C ASP A 43 1.78 7.73 0.75
N LEU A 44 1.72 8.46 -0.35
CA LEU A 44 2.05 7.96 -1.69
C LEU A 44 2.47 9.09 -2.62
N ASP A 45 3.32 8.77 -3.58
CA ASP A 45 3.76 9.67 -4.64
C ASP A 45 3.83 8.95 -6.00
N GLU A 46 4.46 9.58 -6.99
CA GLU A 46 4.66 8.99 -8.32
C GLU A 46 5.57 7.76 -8.32
N LEU A 47 6.32 7.48 -7.25
CA LEU A 47 7.30 6.40 -7.19
C LEU A 47 6.85 5.21 -6.35
N GLY A 48 6.05 5.44 -5.30
CA GLY A 48 5.63 4.37 -4.41
C GLY A 48 4.58 4.76 -3.38
N GLY A 49 4.17 3.75 -2.61
CA GLY A 49 3.34 3.91 -1.43
C GLY A 49 4.18 3.74 -0.16
N THR A 50 3.81 4.44 0.91
CA THR A 50 4.43 4.32 2.23
C THR A 50 3.40 3.89 3.26
N TRP A 51 3.78 2.91 4.08
CA TRP A 51 2.98 2.35 5.17
C TRP A 51 3.74 2.45 6.49
N SER A 52 3.02 2.84 7.53
CA SER A 52 3.41 2.59 8.91
C SER A 52 2.79 1.27 9.38
N TYR A 53 3.54 0.45 10.11
CA TYR A 53 3.07 -0.83 10.60
C TYR A 53 3.61 -1.16 11.98
N GLU A 54 2.92 -2.06 12.68
CA GLU A 54 3.34 -2.58 13.98
C GLU A 54 3.86 -4.01 13.81
N ALA A 55 5.07 -4.27 14.31
CA ALA A 55 5.65 -5.60 14.42
C ALA A 55 6.45 -5.70 15.72
N GLY A 56 5.99 -6.52 16.67
CA GLY A 56 6.56 -6.56 18.02
C GLY A 56 6.23 -5.29 18.82
N ASP A 57 7.23 -4.74 19.51
CA ASP A 57 7.02 -3.66 20.49
C ASP A 57 7.10 -2.23 19.90
N ALA A 58 7.34 -2.09 18.59
CA ALA A 58 7.52 -0.79 17.95
C ALA A 58 6.84 -0.68 16.57
N ALA A 59 6.43 0.54 16.23
CA ALA A 59 6.02 0.90 14.88
C ALA A 59 7.26 1.05 13.97
N ALA A 60 7.11 0.62 12.73
CA ALA A 60 8.12 0.69 11.67
C ALA A 60 7.48 1.18 10.37
N GLU A 61 8.32 1.52 9.40
CA GLU A 61 7.89 2.07 8.11
C GLU A 61 8.31 1.17 6.95
N LEU A 62 7.48 1.10 5.92
CA LEU A 62 7.71 0.40 4.68
C LEU A 62 7.35 1.33 3.52
N THR A 63 8.29 1.58 2.60
CA THR A 63 7.98 2.16 1.29
C THR A 63 8.14 1.09 0.22
N VAL A 64 7.10 0.90 -0.61
CA VAL A 64 7.13 -0.06 -1.72
C VAL A 64 7.06 0.73 -3.03
N PRO A 65 8.05 0.59 -3.93
CA PRO A 65 7.99 1.22 -5.24
C PRO A 65 6.89 0.58 -6.09
N TRP A 66 6.27 1.39 -6.94
CA TRP A 66 5.33 0.90 -7.94
C TRP A 66 6.01 -0.05 -8.92
N GLY A 67 5.31 -1.11 -9.32
CA GLY A 67 5.86 -2.13 -10.21
C GLY A 67 6.09 -1.59 -11.62
N ALA A 68 5.27 -0.63 -12.06
CA ALA A 68 5.41 0.06 -13.34
C ALA A 68 6.53 1.12 -13.36
N GLY A 69 7.13 1.46 -12.22
CA GLY A 69 8.02 2.61 -12.08
C GLY A 69 7.25 3.91 -11.80
N GLU A 70 7.76 5.04 -12.31
CA GLU A 70 7.10 6.34 -12.10
C GLU A 70 5.73 6.40 -12.79
N ILE A 71 4.68 6.78 -12.05
CA ILE A 71 3.31 6.95 -12.53
C ILE A 71 2.90 8.41 -12.53
N SER A 72 1.95 8.79 -13.38
CA SER A 72 1.54 10.20 -13.51
C SER A 72 0.04 10.45 -13.51
N GLU A 73 -0.79 9.42 -13.71
CA GLU A 73 -2.24 9.57 -13.69
C GLU A 73 -2.87 8.98 -12.42
N ARG A 74 -3.92 9.63 -11.92
CA ARG A 74 -4.66 9.16 -10.73
C ARG A 74 -5.20 7.73 -10.89
N GLY A 75 -5.56 7.33 -12.11
CA GLY A 75 -6.04 5.98 -12.39
C GLY A 75 -4.97 4.90 -12.23
N GLU A 76 -3.70 5.27 -12.34
CA GLU A 76 -2.57 4.34 -12.21
C GLU A 76 -2.34 3.97 -10.75
N ILE A 77 -2.56 4.90 -9.81
CA ILE A 77 -2.45 4.64 -8.37
C ILE A 77 -3.26 3.40 -7.97
N ARG A 78 -4.53 3.32 -8.39
CA ARG A 78 -5.38 2.15 -8.10
C ARG A 78 -4.80 0.87 -8.73
N ARG A 79 -4.31 0.94 -9.96
CA ARG A 79 -3.73 -0.24 -10.64
C ARG A 79 -2.49 -0.74 -9.91
N GLU A 80 -1.61 0.17 -9.50
CA GLU A 80 -0.37 -0.18 -8.80
C GLU A 80 -0.65 -0.73 -7.40
N ILE A 81 -1.58 -0.13 -6.65
CA ILE A 81 -1.98 -0.66 -5.34
C ILE A 81 -2.58 -2.07 -5.46
N VAL A 82 -3.46 -2.29 -6.43
CA VAL A 82 -4.03 -3.63 -6.69
C VAL A 82 -2.93 -4.61 -7.09
N ALA A 83 -1.98 -4.21 -7.93
CA ALA A 83 -0.85 -5.05 -8.31
C ALA A 83 0.02 -5.42 -7.10
N LEU A 84 0.31 -4.48 -6.20
CA LEU A 84 1.03 -4.76 -4.95
C LEU A 84 0.26 -5.74 -4.07
N TYR A 85 -1.05 -5.58 -3.95
CA TYR A 85 -1.90 -6.50 -3.21
C TYR A 85 -1.88 -7.92 -3.82
N ASP A 86 -2.03 -8.04 -5.13
CA ASP A 86 -2.05 -9.35 -5.80
C ASP A 86 -0.70 -10.07 -5.61
N ILE A 87 0.41 -9.34 -5.72
CA ILE A 87 1.76 -9.86 -5.43
C ILE A 87 1.86 -10.25 -3.95
N ALA A 88 1.28 -9.47 -3.04
CA ALA A 88 1.28 -9.79 -1.62
C ALA A 88 0.53 -11.09 -1.33
N CYS A 89 -0.64 -11.26 -1.93
CA CYS A 89 -1.42 -12.50 -1.88
C CYS A 89 -0.62 -13.69 -2.41
N GLU A 90 0.04 -13.56 -3.57
CA GLU A 90 0.88 -14.62 -4.14
C GLU A 90 2.02 -15.01 -3.19
N ARG A 91 2.75 -14.03 -2.64
CA ARG A 91 3.87 -14.27 -1.71
C ARG A 91 3.45 -14.93 -0.40
N LEU A 92 2.21 -14.68 0.02
CA LEU A 92 1.65 -15.17 1.28
C LEU A 92 0.82 -16.44 1.10
N ASP A 93 0.64 -16.93 -0.14
CA ASP A 93 -0.23 -18.06 -0.48
C ASP A 93 -1.69 -17.82 -0.02
N VAL A 94 -2.19 -16.60 -0.23
CA VAL A 94 -3.55 -16.16 0.10
C VAL A 94 -4.33 -15.94 -1.19
N THR A 95 -5.59 -16.39 -1.24
CA THR A 95 -6.47 -16.09 -2.38
C THR A 95 -6.90 -14.62 -2.38
N PRO A 96 -6.67 -13.85 -3.47
CA PRO A 96 -7.09 -12.46 -3.59
C PRO A 96 -8.60 -12.27 -3.40
N ARG A 97 -8.98 -11.16 -2.75
CA ARG A 97 -10.36 -10.69 -2.69
C ARG A 97 -10.72 -9.92 -3.98
N PRO A 98 -12.00 -9.82 -4.35
CA PRO A 98 -12.41 -8.98 -5.49
C PRO A 98 -12.19 -7.49 -5.21
N HIS A 99 -11.72 -6.75 -6.23
CA HIS A 99 -11.35 -5.32 -6.18
C HIS A 99 -12.27 -4.40 -6.95
#